data_AF-A0A1W2DI73-F1
#
_entry.id   AF-A0A1W2DI73-F1
#
_cell.length_a   1.000
_cell.length_b   1.000
_cell.length_c   1.000
_cell.angle_alpha   90.00
_cell.angle_beta   90.00
_cell.angle_gamma   90.00
#
_symmetry.space_group_name_H-M   'P 1'
#
loop_
_entity.id
_entity.type
_entity.pdbx_description
1 polymer ?
#
loop_
_entity_poly.entity_id
_entity_poly.type
_entity_poly.pdbx_seq_one_letter_code
_entity_poly.pdbx_strand_id
1 'polypeptide(L)'
;MKRLLLTAVMSALMIAEVHAESFTISDIRVNGLQRVSAGSVFGALPLNVGDQADDRRLVDSTRSLFKTGFFQDIQLNRDGNVLIINVVERPSVSSIEIEGNKAISTEDLMKGLKQSGLAEGEIFQRATLEGVRN
;
A
#
# COMPACT_ATOMS: atom_id res chain seq x y z
N MET A 1 52.26 -16.69 23.21
CA MET A 1 50.79 -16.88 23.33
C MET A 1 49.99 -15.61 23.63
N LYS A 2 50.61 -14.43 23.87
CA LYS A 2 49.87 -13.16 24.10
C LYS A 2 49.62 -12.32 22.83
N ARG A 3 50.35 -12.60 21.74
CA ARG A 3 50.26 -11.88 20.45
C ARG A 3 49.06 -12.31 19.58
N LEU A 4 48.59 -13.54 19.75
CA LEU A 4 47.44 -14.09 19.00
C LEU A 4 46.08 -13.66 19.58
N LEU A 5 46.05 -13.19 20.84
CA LEU A 5 44.86 -12.65 21.47
C LEU A 5 44.56 -11.21 21.02
N LEU A 6 45.57 -10.47 20.53
CA LEU A 6 45.41 -9.08 20.10
C LEU A 6 44.76 -8.97 18.70
N THR A 7 44.97 -9.96 17.83
CA THR A 7 44.39 -9.99 16.47
C THR A 7 42.91 -10.41 16.46
N ALA A 8 42.47 -11.20 17.46
CA ALA A 8 41.09 -11.65 17.58
C ALA A 8 40.13 -10.52 17.99
N VAL A 9 40.59 -9.56 18.81
CA VAL A 9 39.76 -8.42 19.26
C VAL A 9 39.56 -7.40 18.14
N MET A 10 40.52 -7.23 17.23
CA MET A 10 40.43 -6.24 16.15
C MET A 10 39.50 -6.66 15.00
N SER A 11 39.17 -7.95 14.90
CA SER A 11 38.25 -8.47 13.87
C SER A 11 36.78 -8.36 14.28
N ALA A 12 36.49 -8.09 15.56
CA ALA A 12 35.13 -8.01 16.10
C ALA A 12 34.47 -6.62 15.96
N LEU A 13 35.18 -5.63 15.39
CA LEU A 13 34.71 -4.24 15.30
C LEU A 13 34.21 -3.80 13.91
N MET A 14 34.12 -4.71 12.93
CA MET A 14 33.60 -4.39 11.60
C MET A 14 32.11 -4.72 11.50
N ILE A 15 31.29 -4.06 12.33
CA ILE A 15 29.86 -3.98 12.08
C ILE A 15 29.71 -2.94 10.96
N ALA A 16 29.58 -3.40 9.72
CA ALA A 16 29.23 -2.53 8.61
C ALA A 16 27.84 -1.96 8.89
N GLU A 17 27.75 -0.67 9.20
CA GLU A 17 26.47 0.02 9.23
C GLU A 17 25.89 0.02 7.82
N VAL A 18 24.81 -0.72 7.61
CA VAL A 18 24.02 -0.63 6.38
C VAL A 18 23.19 0.64 6.50
N HIS A 19 23.70 1.74 5.95
CA HIS A 19 22.96 2.99 5.85
C HIS A 19 21.87 2.81 4.79
N ALA A 20 20.60 2.95 5.20
CA ALA A 20 19.50 3.03 4.24
C ALA A 20 19.73 4.28 3.39
N GLU A 21 19.77 4.11 2.06
CA GLU A 21 20.06 5.20 1.14
C GLU A 21 18.88 6.19 1.15
N SER A 22 19.07 7.32 1.83
CA SER A 22 18.07 8.39 1.84
C SER A 22 18.29 9.36 0.70
N PHE A 23 17.21 10.00 0.23
CA PHE A 23 17.28 11.02 -0.82
C PHE A 23 16.31 12.16 -0.57
N THR A 24 16.64 13.35 -1.07
CA THR A 24 15.74 14.50 -1.03
C THR A 24 14.81 14.46 -2.24
N ILE A 25 13.51 14.49 -2.00
CA ILE A 25 12.50 14.47 -3.06
C ILE A 25 12.53 15.82 -3.79
N SER A 26 12.86 15.83 -5.08
CA SER A 26 12.79 17.01 -5.93
C SER A 26 11.45 17.15 -6.66
N ASP A 27 10.78 16.03 -6.91
CA ASP A 27 9.50 15.96 -7.64
C ASP A 27 8.76 14.66 -7.24
N ILE A 28 7.42 14.67 -7.32
CA ILE A 28 6.58 13.50 -7.07
C ILE A 28 5.65 13.29 -8.26
N ARG A 29 5.71 12.11 -8.86
CA ARG A 29 4.89 11.73 -10.02
C ARG A 29 3.96 10.59 -9.66
N VAL A 30 2.69 10.71 -10.02
CA VAL A 30 1.69 9.67 -9.76
C VAL A 30 1.16 9.14 -11.09
N ASN A 31 1.22 7.82 -11.26
CA ASN A 31 0.77 7.12 -12.46
C ASN A 31 -0.32 6.10 -12.12
N GLY A 32 -1.23 5.84 -13.07
CA GLY A 32 -2.26 4.81 -12.94
C GLY A 32 -3.58 5.28 -12.32
N LEU A 33 -3.71 6.59 -12.06
CA LEU A 33 -4.98 7.21 -11.69
C LEU A 33 -5.96 7.18 -12.86
N GLN A 34 -7.21 6.85 -12.57
CA GLN A 34 -8.31 6.81 -13.52
C GLN A 34 -9.50 7.60 -12.98
N ARG A 35 -9.97 7.29 -11.76
CA ARG A 35 -11.11 7.95 -11.12
C ARG A 35 -10.70 8.72 -9.86
N VAL A 36 -9.63 8.31 -9.20
CA VAL A 36 -9.11 8.94 -7.99
C VAL A 36 -8.33 10.19 -8.38
N SER A 37 -8.56 11.31 -7.68
CA SER A 37 -7.85 12.55 -7.95
C SER A 37 -6.42 12.49 -7.43
N ALA A 38 -5.49 13.17 -8.11
CA ALA A 38 -4.12 13.32 -7.61
C ALA A 38 -4.08 14.02 -6.24
N GLY A 39 -4.98 14.97 -5.99
CA GLY A 39 -5.10 15.64 -4.69
C GLY A 39 -5.42 14.69 -3.54
N SER A 40 -6.20 13.64 -3.79
CA SER A 40 -6.48 12.58 -2.81
C SER A 40 -5.22 11.79 -2.46
N VAL A 41 -4.35 11.53 -3.43
CA VAL A 41 -3.06 10.86 -3.20
C VAL A 41 -2.14 11.76 -2.38
N PHE A 42 -1.95 13.01 -2.79
CA PHE A 42 -1.09 13.95 -2.07
C PHE A 42 -1.57 14.24 -0.65
N GLY A 43 -2.89 14.31 -0.43
CA GLY A 43 -3.46 14.49 0.91
C GLY A 43 -3.24 13.29 1.85
N ALA A 44 -3.07 12.08 1.29
CA ALA A 44 -2.82 10.86 2.05
C ALA A 44 -1.34 10.47 2.14
N LEU A 45 -0.46 11.15 1.39
CA LEU A 45 0.97 10.86 1.32
C LEU A 45 1.73 11.65 2.40
N PRO A 46 2.39 11.00 3.38
CA PRO A 46 3.18 11.67 4.43
C PRO A 46 4.59 12.07 3.94
N LEU A 47 4.70 12.50 2.69
CA LEU A 47 5.92 12.94 2.01
C LEU A 47 5.60 14.12 1.11
N ASN A 48 6.45 15.13 1.15
CA ASN A 48 6.36 16.30 0.29
C ASN A 48 7.66 16.51 -0.51
N VAL A 49 7.58 17.32 -1.57
CA VAL A 49 8.78 17.82 -2.25
C VAL A 49 9.64 18.60 -1.24
N GLY A 50 10.94 18.32 -1.23
CA GLY A 50 11.90 18.84 -0.26
C GLY A 50 12.14 17.92 0.94
N ASP A 51 11.28 16.93 1.18
CA ASP A 51 11.49 15.97 2.27
C ASP A 51 12.64 15.01 1.97
N GLN A 52 13.32 14.56 3.02
CA GLN A 52 14.21 13.42 2.96
C GLN A 52 13.38 12.12 3.09
N ALA A 53 13.43 11.28 2.07
CA ALA A 53 12.81 9.96 2.05
C ALA A 53 13.86 8.88 2.28
N ASP A 54 13.57 7.98 3.21
CA ASP A 54 14.28 6.73 3.43
C ASP A 54 13.30 5.55 3.27
N ASP A 55 13.81 4.32 3.28
CA ASP A 55 12.97 3.12 3.11
C ASP A 55 11.82 3.03 4.10
N ARG A 56 12.03 3.52 5.34
CA ARG A 56 10.99 3.51 6.39
C ARG A 56 9.85 4.46 6.02
N ARG A 57 10.16 5.70 5.63
CA ARG A 57 9.16 6.67 5.19
C ARG A 57 8.45 6.23 3.93
N LEU A 58 9.12 5.53 3.01
CA LEU A 58 8.48 4.93 1.84
C LEU A 58 7.47 3.85 2.25
N VAL A 59 7.84 2.96 3.17
CA VAL A 59 6.92 1.93 3.70
C VAL A 59 5.71 2.57 4.40
N ASP A 60 5.92 3.59 5.23
CA ASP A 60 4.83 4.29 5.92
C ASP A 60 3.93 5.05 4.96
N SER A 61 4.50 5.57 3.88
CA SER A 61 3.75 6.20 2.79
C SER A 61 2.87 5.21 2.06
N THR A 62 3.42 4.05 1.67
CA THR A 62 2.65 2.95 1.08
C THR A 62 1.51 2.53 2.00
N ARG A 63 1.75 2.36 3.30
CA ARG A 63 0.70 2.02 4.27
C ARG A 63 -0.39 3.10 4.35
N SER A 64 0.00 4.37 4.36
CA SER A 64 -0.95 5.50 4.43
C SER A 64 -1.84 5.56 3.19
N LEU A 65 -1.26 5.35 2.01
CA LEU A 65 -2.02 5.25 0.77
C LEU A 65 -2.95 4.03 0.75
N PHE A 66 -2.52 2.85 1.22
CA PHE A 66 -3.40 1.69 1.31
C PHE A 66 -4.58 1.89 2.24
N LYS A 67 -4.41 2.62 3.35
CA LYS A 67 -5.48 2.93 4.30
C LYS A 67 -6.61 3.76 3.70
N THR A 68 -6.38 4.45 2.59
CA THR A 68 -7.44 5.18 1.86
C THR A 68 -8.49 4.24 1.26
N GLY A 69 -8.13 2.97 1.02
CA GLY A 69 -9.01 1.99 0.38
C GLY A 69 -9.15 2.15 -1.14
N PHE A 70 -8.51 3.15 -1.75
CA PHE A 70 -8.66 3.44 -3.18
C PHE A 70 -7.85 2.51 -4.09
N PHE A 71 -6.76 1.93 -3.58
CA PHE A 71 -5.81 1.18 -4.39
C PHE A 71 -5.72 -0.28 -3.95
N GLN A 72 -5.57 -1.19 -4.92
CA GLN A 72 -5.28 -2.61 -4.67
C GLN A 72 -3.79 -2.91 -4.74
N ASP A 73 -3.02 -2.11 -5.49
CA ASP A 73 -1.57 -2.22 -5.58
C ASP A 73 -0.94 -0.82 -5.63
N ILE A 74 0.21 -0.67 -4.97
CA ILE A 74 0.96 0.58 -4.84
C ILE A 74 2.45 0.26 -4.89
N GLN A 75 3.16 0.86 -5.84
CA GLN A 75 4.59 0.71 -6.01
C GLN A 75 5.26 2.08 -5.97
N LEU A 76 6.16 2.27 -5.00
CA LEU A 76 7.00 3.45 -4.89
C LEU A 76 8.36 3.15 -5.52
N ASN A 77 8.74 3.93 -6.51
CA ASN A 77 10.01 3.83 -7.20
C ASN A 77 10.76 5.17 -7.10
N ARG A 78 12.08 5.10 -7.19
CA ARG A 78 12.95 6.28 -7.23
C ARG A 78 13.62 6.37 -8.59
N ASP A 79 13.52 7.54 -9.22
CA ASP A 79 14.28 7.89 -10.42
C ASP A 79 15.08 9.17 -10.14
N GLY A 80 16.38 9.01 -9.83
CA GLY A 80 17.21 10.10 -9.32
C GLY A 80 16.66 10.65 -7.99
N ASN A 81 16.15 11.87 -8.00
CA ASN A 81 15.50 12.51 -6.85
C ASN A 81 13.97 12.61 -7.01
N VAL A 82 13.41 11.97 -8.03
CA VAL A 82 11.97 11.94 -8.29
C VAL A 82 11.35 10.69 -7.64
N LEU A 83 10.31 10.90 -6.84
CA LEU A 83 9.50 9.80 -6.31
C LEU A 83 8.38 9.47 -7.29
N ILE A 84 8.40 8.25 -7.83
CA ILE A 84 7.38 7.75 -8.76
C ILE A 84 6.44 6.82 -8.00
N ILE A 85 5.15 7.17 -7.97
CA ILE A 85 4.08 6.42 -7.33
C ILE A 85 3.23 5.79 -8.42
N ASN A 86 3.40 4.50 -8.65
CA ASN A 86 2.54 3.74 -9.54
C ASN A 86 1.42 3.11 -8.71
N VAL A 87 0.17 3.37 -9.08
CA VAL A 87 -0.99 2.82 -8.38
C VAL A 87 -1.88 2.01 -9.33
N VAL A 88 -2.55 1.02 -8.76
CA VAL A 88 -3.67 0.33 -9.41
C VAL A 88 -4.90 0.57 -8.56
N GLU A 89 -5.85 1.35 -9.10
CA GLU A 89 -7.13 1.62 -8.45
C GLU A 89 -7.92 0.33 -8.23
N ARG A 90 -8.69 0.30 -7.14
CA ARG A 90 -9.64 -0.79 -6.91
C ARG A 90 -10.82 -0.67 -7.88
N PRO A 91 -11.29 -1.79 -8.44
CA PRO A 91 -12.47 -1.77 -9.28
C PRO A 91 -13.71 -1.44 -8.44
N SER A 92 -14.73 -0.88 -9.07
CA SER A 92 -16.08 -0.77 -8.49
C SER A 92 -16.93 -1.97 -8.89
N VAL A 93 -17.84 -2.39 -8.02
CA VAL A 93 -18.80 -3.46 -8.33
C VAL A 93 -19.83 -2.93 -9.32
N SER A 94 -19.93 -3.52 -10.51
CA SER A 94 -20.93 -3.14 -11.51
C SER A 94 -22.30 -3.77 -11.25
N SER A 95 -22.32 -5.04 -10.86
CA SER A 95 -23.53 -5.81 -10.60
C SER A 95 -23.21 -6.98 -9.67
N ILE A 96 -24.21 -7.45 -8.92
CA ILE A 96 -24.10 -8.66 -8.11
C ILE A 96 -25.22 -9.63 -8.51
N GLU A 97 -24.84 -10.84 -8.91
CA GLU A 97 -25.76 -11.93 -9.22
C GLU A 97 -25.59 -13.06 -8.21
N ILE A 98 -26.70 -13.55 -7.68
CA ILE A 98 -26.73 -14.63 -6.69
C ILE A 98 -27.50 -15.80 -7.29
N GLU A 99 -26.84 -16.96 -7.35
CA GLU A 99 -27.41 -18.20 -7.84
C GLU A 99 -27.42 -19.27 -6.74
N GLY A 100 -28.37 -20.22 -6.83
CA GLY A 100 -28.42 -21.40 -5.97
C GLY A 100 -28.99 -21.17 -4.56
N ASN A 101 -29.38 -19.94 -4.21
CA ASN A 101 -30.03 -19.64 -2.94
C ASN A 101 -31.51 -20.08 -2.92
N LYS A 102 -31.79 -21.24 -2.34
CA LYS A 102 -33.16 -21.75 -2.18
C LYS A 102 -33.74 -21.52 -0.79
N ALA A 103 -32.88 -21.44 0.23
CA ALA A 103 -33.28 -21.34 1.63
C ALA A 103 -33.41 -19.89 2.13
N ILE A 104 -32.76 -18.94 1.45
CA ILE A 104 -32.75 -17.51 1.80
C ILE A 104 -33.08 -16.72 0.53
N SER A 105 -33.94 -15.72 0.66
CA SER A 105 -34.31 -14.86 -0.46
C SER A 105 -33.09 -14.08 -0.97
N THR A 106 -33.04 -13.82 -2.28
CA THR A 106 -31.97 -13.00 -2.88
C THR A 106 -31.94 -11.61 -2.24
N GLU A 107 -33.10 -11.06 -1.89
CA GLU A 107 -33.21 -9.74 -1.27
C GLU A 107 -32.57 -9.68 0.13
N ASP A 108 -32.79 -10.71 0.96
CA ASP A 108 -32.15 -10.81 2.28
C ASP A 108 -30.64 -10.97 2.17
N LEU A 109 -30.17 -11.77 1.20
CA LEU A 109 -28.72 -11.93 0.94
C LEU A 109 -28.10 -10.61 0.47
N MET A 110 -28.72 -9.93 -0.49
CA MET A 110 -28.27 -8.64 -0.98
C MET A 110 -28.21 -7.59 0.13
N LYS A 111 -29.19 -7.60 1.04
CA LYS A 111 -29.18 -6.73 2.23
C LYS A 111 -27.99 -7.04 3.15
N GLY A 112 -27.68 -8.31 3.37
CA GLY A 112 -26.51 -8.74 4.14
C GLY A 112 -25.19 -8.31 3.49
N LEU A 113 -25.02 -8.55 2.19
CA LEU A 113 -23.85 -8.12 1.43
C LEU A 113 -23.63 -6.60 1.51
N LYS A 114 -24.71 -5.83 1.35
CA LYS A 114 -24.67 -4.37 1.49
C LYS A 114 -24.22 -3.92 2.87
N GLN A 115 -24.68 -4.59 3.94
CA GLN A 115 -24.23 -4.31 5.31
C GLN A 115 -22.74 -4.63 5.52
N SER A 116 -22.22 -5.64 4.81
CA SER A 116 -20.80 -5.96 4.79
C SER A 116 -19.95 -5.02 3.92
N GLY A 117 -20.55 -4.04 3.23
CA GLY A 117 -19.85 -3.13 2.33
C GLY A 117 -19.60 -3.69 0.93
N LEU A 118 -20.37 -4.70 0.51
CA LEU A 118 -20.36 -5.24 -0.85
C LEU A 118 -21.70 -4.94 -1.52
N ALA A 119 -21.74 -3.89 -2.34
CA ALA A 119 -22.92 -3.48 -3.08
C ALA A 119 -22.52 -2.89 -4.45
N GLU A 120 -23.49 -2.82 -5.36
CA GLU A 120 -23.28 -2.18 -6.66
C GLU A 120 -22.89 -0.70 -6.48
N GLY A 121 -21.92 -0.24 -7.27
CA GLY A 121 -21.34 1.10 -7.20
C GLY A 121 -20.23 1.25 -6.15
N GLU A 122 -20.15 0.36 -5.16
CA GLU A 122 -19.13 0.41 -4.12
C GLU A 122 -17.76 -0.07 -4.62
N ILE A 123 -16.70 0.35 -3.93
CA ILE A 123 -15.34 -0.13 -4.19
C ILE A 123 -15.24 -1.61 -3.79
N PHE A 124 -14.83 -2.44 -4.75
CA PHE A 124 -14.63 -3.87 -4.49
C PHE A 124 -13.38 -4.11 -3.65
N GLN A 125 -13.56 -4.85 -2.56
CA GLN A 125 -12.48 -5.30 -1.69
C GLN A 125 -12.51 -6.81 -1.57
N ARG A 126 -11.45 -7.49 -2.03
CA ARG A 126 -11.34 -8.95 -1.93
C ARG A 126 -11.50 -9.47 -0.49
N ALA A 127 -10.94 -8.74 0.47
CA ALA A 127 -11.04 -9.09 1.88
C ALA A 127 -12.50 -9.12 2.39
N THR A 128 -13.35 -8.20 1.92
CA THR A 128 -14.78 -8.19 2.27
C THR A 128 -15.49 -9.43 1.73
N LEU A 129 -15.22 -9.82 0.48
CA LEU A 129 -15.79 -11.02 -0.13
C LEU A 129 -15.36 -12.29 0.63
N GLU A 130 -14.10 -12.39 1.03
CA GLU A 130 -13.59 -13.52 1.82
C GLU A 130 -14.23 -13.60 3.20
N GLY A 131 -14.50 -12.46 3.84
CA GLY A 131 -15.20 -12.40 5.12
C GLY A 131 -16.64 -12.88 5.05
N VAL A 132 -17.35 -12.63 3.95
CA VAL A 132 -18.72 -13.11 3.72
C VAL A 132 -18.78 -14.62 3.43
N ARG A 133 -17.70 -15.18 2.86
CA ARG A 133 -17.66 -16.61 2.50
C ARG A 133 -17.54 -17.54 3.71
N ASN A 134 -16.96 -17.06 4.81
CA ASN A 134 -16.64 -17.85 6.02
C ASN A 134 -17.74 -17.72 7.06
#